data_AF-A0A8R1W5X4-F1
#
_entry.id   AF-A0A8R1W5X4-F1
#
_cell.length_a   1.000
_cell.length_b   1.000
_cell.length_c   1.000
_cell.angle_alpha   90.00
_cell.angle_beta   90.00
_cell.angle_gamma   90.00
#
_symmetry.space_group_name_H-M   'P 1'
#
loop_
_entity.id
_entity.type
_entity.pdbx_description
1 polymer ?
#
loop_
_entity_poly.entity_id
_entity_poly.type
_entity_poly.pdbx_seq_one_letter_code
_entity_poly.pdbx_strand_id
1 'polypeptide(L)'
;MSSRKNDNKPTPVLETTPPARTKKVEKIIGPTMLDGRLTFGVKYKNIKVPQLVIAEVLHIEAPQELLKYYEERLQFNDIID
;
A
#
# COMPACT_ATOMS: atom_id res chain seq x y z
N MET A 1 21.23 -33.87 -7.63
CA MET A 1 20.99 -32.57 -8.29
C MET A 1 20.00 -31.79 -7.43
N SER A 2 20.46 -30.71 -6.79
CA SER A 2 19.68 -29.94 -5.83
C SER A 2 19.30 -28.61 -6.47
N SER A 3 18.02 -28.44 -6.83
CA SER A 3 17.49 -27.14 -7.26
C SER A 3 16.82 -26.48 -6.07
N ARG A 4 17.53 -25.52 -5.47
CA ARG A 4 17.02 -24.63 -4.43
C ARG A 4 15.93 -23.75 -5.05
N LYS A 5 14.70 -23.84 -4.54
CA LYS A 5 13.66 -22.84 -4.81
C LYS A 5 14.04 -21.59 -4.00
N ASN A 6 14.12 -20.45 -4.68
CA ASN A 6 14.44 -19.18 -4.05
C ASN A 6 13.14 -18.57 -3.49
N ASP A 7 12.97 -18.60 -2.18
CA ASP A 7 11.78 -18.12 -1.46
C ASP A 7 11.73 -16.59 -1.24
N ASN A 8 12.38 -15.79 -2.10
CA ASN A 8 12.46 -14.33 -1.94
C ASN A 8 11.50 -13.56 -2.87
N LYS A 9 10.36 -14.13 -3.26
CA LYS A 9 9.31 -13.34 -3.93
C LYS A 9 8.43 -12.71 -2.85
N PRO A 10 8.31 -11.37 -2.76
CA PRO A 10 7.32 -10.76 -1.88
C PRO A 10 5.96 -11.25 -2.35
N THR A 11 5.33 -12.11 -1.56
CA THR A 11 4.00 -12.63 -1.85
C THR A 11 3.06 -11.43 -1.94
N PRO A 12 2.38 -11.20 -3.08
CA PRO A 12 1.35 -10.18 -3.17
C PRO A 12 0.17 -10.71 -2.36
N VAL A 13 0.16 -10.44 -1.06
CA VAL A 13 -1.03 -10.66 -0.25
C VAL A 13 -1.99 -9.56 -0.66
N LEU A 14 -2.80 -9.83 -1.68
CA LEU A 14 -4.02 -9.09 -1.96
C LEU A 14 -4.95 -9.35 -0.76
N GLU A 15 -4.72 -8.67 0.37
CA GLU A 15 -5.64 -8.69 1.51
C GLU A 15 -6.92 -7.97 1.05
N THR A 16 -7.83 -8.71 0.39
CA THR A 16 -9.18 -8.26 -0.01
C THR A 16 -10.14 -8.22 1.17
N THR A 17 -9.71 -8.73 2.34
CA THR A 17 -10.46 -8.65 3.59
C THR A 17 -9.90 -7.48 4.37
N PRO A 18 -10.69 -6.45 4.72
CA PRO A 18 -10.21 -5.36 5.54
C PRO A 18 -9.67 -5.98 6.84
N PRO A 19 -8.36 -5.86 7.13
CA PRO A 19 -7.84 -6.39 8.39
C PRO A 19 -8.66 -5.73 9.50
N ALA A 20 -9.13 -6.55 10.44
CA ALA A 20 -9.82 -6.07 11.64
C ALA A 20 -9.09 -4.83 12.14
N ARG A 21 -9.81 -3.71 12.29
CA ARG A 21 -9.41 -2.30 12.53
C ARG A 21 -8.32 -2.04 13.60
N THR A 22 -7.25 -2.82 13.61
CA THR A 22 -6.34 -3.03 14.73
C THR A 22 -4.90 -2.71 14.35
N LYS A 23 -4.54 -2.79 13.05
CA LYS A 23 -3.23 -2.37 12.57
C LYS A 23 -3.23 -0.85 12.40
N LYS A 24 -2.42 -0.14 13.17
CA LYS A 24 -2.24 1.31 13.00
C LYS A 24 -1.28 1.58 11.84
N VAL A 25 -1.75 2.30 10.81
CA VAL A 25 -0.89 2.78 9.74
C VAL A 25 0.17 3.73 10.33
N GLU A 26 1.43 3.48 10.00
CA GLU A 26 2.57 4.31 10.38
C GLU A 26 2.96 5.24 9.24
N LYS A 27 3.00 4.71 8.00
CA LYS A 27 3.34 5.49 6.81
C LYS A 27 2.85 4.80 5.53
N ILE A 28 2.35 5.58 4.59
CA ILE A 28 2.15 5.14 3.21
C ILE A 28 3.45 5.43 2.42
N ILE A 29 4.03 4.39 1.83
CA ILE A 29 5.31 4.46 1.11
C ILE A 29 5.10 5.04 -0.28
N GLY A 30 4.11 4.52 -1.01
CA GLY A 30 3.76 5.01 -2.33
C GLY A 30 2.81 4.08 -3.08
N PRO A 31 2.23 4.57 -4.19
CA PRO A 31 1.35 3.81 -5.05
C PRO A 31 2.13 2.90 -6.00
N THR A 32 1.45 1.87 -6.46
CA THR A 32 1.81 1.02 -7.58
C THR A 32 0.54 0.51 -8.25
N MET A 33 0.66 0.00 -9.47
CA MET A 33 -0.42 -0.68 -10.16
C MET A 33 -0.14 -2.18 -10.12
N LEU A 34 -1.00 -2.93 -9.43
CA LEU A 34 -0.94 -4.39 -9.37
C LEU A 34 -2.26 -4.96 -9.90
N ASP A 35 -2.18 -5.81 -10.92
CA ASP A 35 -3.35 -6.43 -11.56
C ASP A 35 -4.44 -5.42 -11.95
N GLY A 36 -4.03 -4.24 -12.45
CA GLY A 36 -4.93 -3.16 -12.86
C GLY A 36 -5.54 -2.34 -11.71
N ARG A 37 -5.13 -2.59 -10.46
CA ARG A 37 -5.65 -1.89 -9.27
C ARG A 37 -4.60 -0.98 -8.66
N LEU A 38 -5.05 0.23 -8.28
CA LEU A 38 -4.25 1.13 -7.46
C LEU A 38 -3.99 0.48 -6.10
N THR A 39 -2.72 0.24 -5.83
CA THR A 39 -2.25 -0.47 -4.64
C THR A 39 -1.19 0.38 -3.95
N PHE A 40 -1.17 0.38 -2.63
CA PHE A 40 -0.24 1.15 -1.83
C PHE A 40 0.68 0.24 -1.02
N GLY A 41 1.96 0.58 -0.97
CA GLY A 41 2.86 0.04 0.05
C GLY A 41 2.56 0.71 1.38
N VAL A 42 2.05 -0.05 2.36
CA VAL A 42 1.66 0.45 3.67
C VAL A 42 2.58 -0.12 4.74
N LYS A 43 3.22 0.78 5.49
CA LYS A 43 3.96 0.45 6.70
C LYS A 43 3.02 0.58 7.89
N TYR A 44 2.82 -0.51 8.60
CA TYR A 44 2.05 -0.55 9.85
C TYR A 44 2.97 -0.55 11.07
N LYS A 45 2.48 0.03 12.18
CA LYS A 45 3.19 -0.03 13.47
C LYS A 45 3.41 -1.48 13.88
N ASN A 46 4.60 -1.76 14.42
CA ASN A 46 5.04 -3.08 14.86
C ASN A 46 5.14 -4.17 13.78
N ILE A 47 4.91 -3.84 12.51
CA ILE A 47 5.10 -4.75 11.38
C ILE A 47 6.35 -4.30 10.62
N LYS A 48 7.42 -5.10 10.64
CA LYS A 48 8.72 -4.69 10.02
C LYS A 48 8.62 -4.48 8.51
N VAL A 49 7.96 -5.39 7.81
CA VAL A 49 7.88 -5.41 6.35
C VAL A 49 6.60 -4.68 5.89
N PRO A 50 6.69 -3.72 4.98
CA PRO A 50 5.51 -3.08 4.38
C PRO A 50 4.63 -4.09 3.64
N GLN A 51 3.33 -3.86 3.66
CA GLN A 51 2.33 -4.70 2.98
C GLN A 51 1.73 -3.94 1.80
N LEU A 52 1.35 -4.67 0.76
CA LEU A 52 0.62 -4.10 -0.37
C LEU A 52 -0.87 -4.14 -0.07
N VAL A 53 -1.52 -2.97 -0.11
CA VAL A 53 -2.93 -2.82 0.23
C VAL A 53 -3.61 -2.07 -0.90
N ILE A 54 -4.69 -2.64 -1.45
CA ILE A 54 -5.45 -1.99 -2.52
C ILE A 54 -6.12 -0.71 -1.99
N ALA A 55 -6.20 0.33 -2.82
CA ALA A 55 -6.78 1.63 -2.47
C ALA A 55 -8.22 1.50 -1.93
N GLU A 56 -8.98 0.55 -2.48
CA GLU A 56 -10.34 0.18 -2.08
C GLU A 56 -10.44 -0.30 -0.62
N VAL A 57 -9.38 -0.89 -0.07
CA VAL A 57 -9.33 -1.30 1.34
C VAL A 57 -8.74 -0.18 2.18
N LEU A 58 -7.68 0.47 1.70
CA LEU A 58 -6.96 1.48 2.46
C LEU A 58 -7.80 2.72 2.79
N HIS A 59 -8.69 3.14 1.90
CA HIS A 59 -9.57 4.29 2.17
C HIS A 59 -10.59 4.01 3.28
N ILE A 60 -10.92 2.74 3.54
CA ILE A 60 -11.81 2.33 4.63
C ILE A 60 -11.01 2.19 5.92
N GLU A 61 -9.81 1.61 5.85
CA GLU A 61 -8.96 1.34 7.00
C GLU A 61 -8.33 2.60 7.61
N ALA A 62 -7.79 3.48 6.76
CA ALA A 62 -6.97 4.62 7.17
C ALA A 62 -7.22 5.86 6.28
N PRO A 63 -8.45 6.40 6.24
CA PRO A 63 -8.82 7.51 5.36
C PRO A 63 -8.00 8.78 5.62
N GLN A 64 -7.66 9.07 6.87
CA GLN A 64 -6.94 10.28 7.24
C GLN A 64 -5.46 10.20 6.83
N GLU A 65 -4.83 9.05 7.02
CA GLU A 65 -3.45 8.80 6.58
C GLU A 65 -3.36 8.78 5.05
N LEU A 66 -4.36 8.22 4.37
CA LEU A 66 -4.44 8.23 2.92
C LEU A 66 -4.67 9.64 2.37
N LEU A 67 -5.56 10.42 2.98
CA LEU A 67 -5.77 11.81 2.60
C LEU A 67 -4.49 12.63 2.77
N LYS A 68 -3.84 12.54 3.94
CA LYS A 68 -2.57 13.21 4.21
C LYS A 68 -1.49 12.84 3.19
N TYR A 69 -1.41 11.57 2.80
CA TYR A 69 -0.49 11.13 1.76
C TYR A 69 -0.69 11.88 0.44
N TYR A 70 -1.95 12.08 0.04
CA TYR A 70 -2.30 12.87 -1.14
C TYR A 70 -2.02 14.36 -0.95
N GLU A 71 -2.38 14.95 0.19
CA GLU A 71 -2.11 16.37 0.50
C GLU A 71 -0.63 16.71 0.38
N GLU A 72 0.26 15.84 0.88
CA GLU A 72 1.72 16.01 0.81
C GLU A 72 2.28 15.94 -0.62
N ARG A 73 1.54 15.37 -1.57
CA ARG A 73 2.00 15.09 -2.94
C ARG A 73 1.17 15.77 -4.02
N LEU A 74 0.14 16.51 -3.62
CA LEU A 74 -0.70 17.25 -4.54
C LEU A 74 0.15 18.35 -5.18
N GLN A 75 0.32 18.25 -6.50
CA GLN A 75 0.98 19.26 -7.31
C GLN A 75 0.02 19.65 -8.43
N PHE A 76 -0.11 20.96 -8.65
CA PHE A 76 -0.75 21.45 -9.86
C PHE A 76 0.28 21.35 -10.98
N ASN A 77 -0.05 20.62 -12.04
CA ASN A 77 0.70 20.72 -13.28
C ASN A 77 0.14 21.94 -14.02
N ASP A 78 0.89 23.04 -14.07
CA ASP A 78 0.55 24.24 -14.83
C ASP A 78 0.68 24.02 -16.35
N ILE A 79 0.05 22.96 -16.88
CA ILE A 79 -0.16 22.83 -18.32
C ILE A 79 -1.52 23.45 -18.61
N ILE A 80 -1.51 24.79 -18.64
CA ILE A 80 -2.45 25.56 -19.42
C ILE A 80 -1.85 25.56 -20.83
N ASP A 81 -2.41 24.74 -21.73
CA ASP A 81 -2.30 25.00 -23.17
C ASP A 81 -3.28 26.12 -23.55
#